data_AF-J7SK39-F1
#
_entry.id   AF-J7SK39-F1
#
_cell.length_a   1.000
_cell.length_b   1.000
_cell.length_c   1.000
_cell.angle_alpha   90.00
_cell.angle_beta   90.00
_cell.angle_gamma   90.00
#
_symmetry.space_group_name_H-M   'P 1'
#
loop_
_entity.id
_entity.type
_entity.pdbx_description
1 polymer ?
#
loop_
_entity_poly.entity_id
_entity_poly.type
_entity_poly.pdbx_seq_one_letter_code
_entity_poly.pdbx_strand_id
1 'polypeptide(L)' 'MGTLSERNKEYQALFDDYKAVIEMQLSLSIDRMRAAEYWKRLLQQADLSVLSDVLAAVLNDAGYKVLSK' A
#
# COMPACT_ATOMS: atom_id res chain seq x y z
N MET A 1 -23.64 -2.23 12.42
CA MET A 1 -22.79 -1.06 12.08
C MET A 1 -21.67 -1.04 13.10
N GLY A 2 -20.43 -1.26 12.67
CA GLY A 2 -19.26 -1.18 13.56
C GLY A 2 -19.03 0.25 14.07
N THR A 3 -18.33 0.36 15.19
CA THR A 3 -17.97 1.65 15.82
C THR A 3 -16.94 2.40 14.97
N LEU A 4 -16.83 3.72 15.15
CA LEU A 4 -15.77 4.53 14.51
C LEU A 4 -14.36 4.01 14.80
N SER A 5 -14.14 3.47 16.00
CA SER A 5 -12.86 2.88 16.37
C SER A 5 -12.54 1.60 15.59
N GLU A 6 -13.53 0.78 15.26
CA GLU A 6 -13.33 -0.46 14.50
C GLU A 6 -13.00 -0.14 13.04
N ARG A 7 -13.74 0.80 12.44
CA ARG A 7 -13.46 1.29 11.09
C ARG A 7 -12.06 1.89 10.96
N ASN A 8 -11.61 2.65 11.96
CA ASN A 8 -10.25 3.20 11.96
C ASN A 8 -9.18 2.10 12.07
N LYS A 9 -9.42 1.04 12.84
CA LYS A 9 -8.48 -0.08 12.94
C LYS A 9 -8.42 -0.88 11.64
N GLU A 10 -9.57 -1.13 11.01
CA GLU A 10 -9.65 -1.79 9.70
C GLU A 10 -8.93 -0.97 8.62
N TYR A 11 -9.18 0.35 8.58
CA TYR A 11 -8.47 1.26 7.68
C TYR A 11 -6.96 1.18 7.90
N GLN A 12 -6.50 1.28 9.16
CA GLN A 12 -5.07 1.26 9.46
C GLN A 12 -4.41 -0.07 9.09
N ALA A 13 -5.08 -1.20 9.34
CA ALA A 13 -4.58 -2.51 8.97
C ALA A 13 -4.41 -2.64 7.44
N LEU A 14 -5.42 -2.22 6.67
CA LEU A 14 -5.34 -2.20 5.21
C LEU A 14 -4.24 -1.26 4.71
N PHE A 15 -4.09 -0.10 5.35
CA PHE A 15 -3.05 0.86 5.02
C PHE A 15 -1.65 0.25 5.20
N ASP A 16 -1.41 -0.40 6.33
CA ASP A 16 -0.12 -1.02 6.66
C ASP A 16 0.20 -2.19 5.73
N ASP A 17 -0.79 -3.04 5.42
CA ASP A 17 -0.63 -4.16 4.50
C ASP A 17 -0.26 -3.69 3.08
N TYR A 18 -0.99 -2.70 2.55
CA TYR A 18 -0.72 -2.18 1.21
C TYR A 18 0.63 -1.45 1.17
N LYS A 19 0.95 -0.70 2.22
CA LYS A 19 2.22 0.01 2.34
C LYS A 19 3.40 -0.96 2.29
N ALA A 20 3.35 -2.05 3.06
CA ALA A 20 4.43 -3.03 3.12
C ALA A 20 4.74 -3.63 1.72
N VAL A 21 3.71 -3.95 0.95
CA VAL A 21 3.87 -4.51 -0.40
C VAL A 21 4.49 -3.51 -1.37
N ILE A 22 4.11 -2.23 -1.29
CA ILE A 22 4.69 -1.18 -2.13
C ILE A 22 6.15 -0.91 -1.74
N GLU A 23 6.46 -0.88 -0.44
CA GLU A 23 7.84 -0.71 0.05
C GLU A 23 8.73 -1.91 -0.34
N MET A 24 8.21 -3.13 -0.33
CA MET A 24 8.93 -4.30 -0.85
C MET A 24 9.26 -4.17 -2.35
N GLN A 25 8.35 -3.60 -3.15
CA GLN A 25 8.61 -3.33 -4.57
C GLN A 25 9.66 -2.24 -4.76
N LEU A 26 9.52 -1.12 -4.03
CA LEU A 26 10.47 0.00 -4.11
C LEU A 26 11.89 -0.38 -3.66
N SER A 27 12.00 -1.28 -2.69
CA SER A 27 13.28 -1.83 -2.22
C SER A 27 13.84 -2.94 -3.12
N LEU A 28 13.14 -3.31 -4.19
CA LEU A 28 13.49 -4.43 -5.09
C LEU A 28 13.52 -5.80 -4.39
N SER A 29 12.85 -5.92 -3.23
CA SER A 29 12.72 -7.19 -2.49
C SER A 29 11.74 -8.16 -3.17
N ILE A 30 10.92 -7.67 -4.09
CA ILE A 30 10.02 -8.46 -4.94
C ILE A 30 10.14 -8.00 -6.39
N ASP A 31 10.25 -8.95 -7.33
CA ASP A 31 10.28 -8.64 -8.75
C ASP A 31 8.88 -8.25 -9.29
N ARG A 32 8.88 -7.63 -10.48
CA ARG A 32 7.65 -7.14 -11.13
C ARG A 32 6.60 -8.24 -11.41
N MET A 33 7.02 -9.48 -11.67
CA MET A 33 6.08 -10.56 -12.00
C MET A 33 5.35 -11.02 -10.74
N ARG A 34 6.11 -11.26 -9.66
CA ARG A 34 5.55 -11.63 -8.35
C ARG A 34 4.67 -10.54 -7.77
N ALA A 35 5.10 -9.28 -7.90
CA ALA A 35 4.28 -8.14 -7.50
C ALA A 35 2.97 -8.08 -8.28
N ALA A 36 3.01 -8.21 -9.61
CA ALA A 36 1.80 -8.19 -10.43
C ALA A 36 0.82 -9.33 -10.08
N GLU A 37 1.33 -10.53 -9.81
CA GLU A 37 0.49 -11.64 -9.34
C GLU A 37 -0.16 -11.37 -7.98
N TYR A 38 0.60 -10.80 -7.05
CA TYR A 38 0.10 -10.44 -5.74
C TYR A 38 -1.02 -9.40 -5.84
N TRP A 39 -0.79 -8.31 -6.59
CA TRP A 39 -1.79 -7.26 -6.79
C TRP A 39 -3.05 -7.77 -7.51
N LYS A 40 -2.91 -8.65 -8.51
CA LYS A 40 -4.08 -9.24 -9.17
C LYS A 40 -4.99 -10.01 -8.20
N ARG A 41 -4.42 -10.67 -7.20
CA ARG A 41 -5.19 -11.38 -6.16
C ARG A 41 -5.78 -10.38 -5.16
N LEU A 42 -4.99 -9.42 -4.71
CA LEU A 42 -5.40 -8.46 -3.68
C LEU A 42 -6.46 -7.46 -4.18
N LEU A 43 -6.35 -6.97 -5.41
CA LEU A 43 -7.26 -5.97 -5.98
C LEU A 43 -8.72 -6.44 -6.07
N GLN A 44 -8.97 -7.75 -6.10
CA GLN A 44 -10.34 -8.30 -6.12
C GLN A 44 -11.12 -8.01 -4.83
N GLN A 45 -10.41 -7.76 -3.74
CA GLN A 45 -10.94 -7.54 -2.40
C GLN A 45 -10.39 -6.25 -1.77
N ALA A 46 -9.72 -5.41 -2.55
CA ALA A 46 -9.04 -4.24 -2.04
C ALA A 46 -10.00 -3.07 -1.82
N ASP A 47 -9.78 -2.33 -0.74
CA ASP A 47 -10.36 -1.00 -0.59
C ASP A 47 -9.53 -0.01 -1.42
N LEU A 48 -10.10 0.44 -2.54
CA LEU A 48 -9.41 1.32 -3.49
C LEU A 48 -9.15 2.72 -2.92
N SER A 49 -9.95 3.18 -1.95
CA SER A 49 -9.72 4.46 -1.29
C SER A 49 -8.46 4.38 -0.42
N VAL A 50 -8.34 3.33 0.41
CA VAL A 50 -7.13 3.09 1.21
C VAL A 50 -5.90 2.91 0.33
N LEU A 51 -6.03 2.14 -0.75
CA LEU A 51 -4.92 1.95 -1.70
C LEU A 51 -4.46 3.27 -2.33
N SER A 52 -5.40 4.17 -2.66
CA SER A 52 -5.06 5.48 -3.22
C SER A 52 -4.28 6.36 -2.23
N ASP A 53 -4.68 6.36 -0.96
CA ASP A 53 -3.98 7.10 0.10
C ASP A 53 -2.55 6.58 0.32
N VAL A 54 -2.40 5.25 0.34
CA VAL A 54 -1.09 4.60 0.48
C VAL A 54 -0.18 4.93 -0.70
N LEU A 55 -0.70 4.85 -1.94
CA LEU A 55 0.08 5.19 -3.14
C LEU A 55 0.55 6.65 -3.09
N ALA A 56 -0.32 7.58 -2.70
CA ALA A 56 0.05 8.99 -2.55
C ALA A 56 1.17 9.17 -1.51
N ALA A 57 1.06 8.54 -0.35
CA ALA A 57 2.06 8.64 0.71
C ALA A 57 3.41 8.04 0.29
N VAL A 58 3.40 6.79 -0.18
CA VAL A 58 4.63 6.03 -0.45
C VAL A 58 5.38 6.58 -1.67
N LEU A 59 4.68 7.01 -2.73
CA LEU A 59 5.33 7.60 -3.90
C LEU A 59 5.92 8.99 -3.61
N ASN A 60 5.25 9.79 -2.77
CA ASN A 60 5.79 11.06 -2.31
C ASN A 60 7.10 10.84 -1.53
N ASP A 61 7.09 9.92 -0.57
CA ASP A 61 8.28 9.59 0.24
C ASP A 61 9.43 9.03 -0.61
N ALA A 62 9.11 8.18 -1.58
CA ALA A 62 10.10 7.66 -2.53
C ALA A 62 10.69 8.78 -3.40
N GLY A 63 9.84 9.68 -3.91
CA GLY A 63 10.25 10.86 -4.67
C GLY A 63 11.20 11.74 -3.87
N TYR A 64 10.85 12.07 -2.62
CA TYR A 64 11.73 12.81 -1.72
C TYR A 64 13.08 12.11 -1.51
N LYS A 65 13.09 10.79 -1.26
CA LYS A 65 14.35 10.03 -1.08
C LYS A 65 15.26 10.02 -2.31
N VAL A 66 14.69 10.11 -3.50
CA VAL A 66 15.45 10.16 -4.76
C VAL A 66 15.95 11.58 -5.05
N LEU A 67 15.10 12.59 -4.86
CA LEU A 67 15.39 13.98 -5.20
C LEU A 67 16.23 14.73 -4.15
N SER A 68 16.23 14.24 -2.90
CA SER A 68 16.98 14.86 -1.80
C SER A 68 18.39 14.28 -1.62
N LYS A 69 18.88 13.51 -2.61
CA LYS A 69 20.26 12.99 -2.69
C LYS A 69 21.09 13.84 -3.65
#